data_AF-A0AAD3ZLI7-F1
#
_entry.id   AF-A0AAD3ZLI7-F1
#
_cell.length_a   1.000
_cell.length_b   1.000
_cell.length_c   1.000
_cell.angle_alpha   90.00
_cell.angle_beta   90.00
_cell.angle_gamma   90.00
#
_symmetry.space_group_name_H-M   'P 1'
#
loop_
_entity.id
_entity.type
_entity.pdbx_description
1 polymer ?
#
loop_
_entity_poly.entity_id
_entity_poly.type
_entity_poly.pdbx_seq_one_letter_code
_entity_poly.pdbx_strand_id
1 'polypeptide(L)'
;MKDEKGSVTSLCEILALFAFYRDEAERCRKSGAYLASCVLLASALEAALLAMAECFAGEVAHLRRRSQAKELRRPRKEWGLSQLLVVAKSLEWLPSSHKDVDDLDPHDAKVGDYVEVVRVIRNLIHPGIYLREYPGEAITEKHLEISYKVLEIACECQSQRLERALESRRNSMT
;
A
#
# COMPACT_ATOMS: atom_id res chain seq x y z
N MET A 1 -23.53 16.86 -3.05
CA MET A 1 -23.64 15.76 -2.06
C MET A 1 -24.14 14.50 -2.77
N LYS A 2 -23.26 13.84 -3.52
CA LYS A 2 -23.47 12.54 -4.18
C LYS A 2 -22.06 12.01 -4.43
N ASP A 3 -21.58 11.09 -3.59
CA ASP A 3 -20.38 10.26 -3.81
C ASP A 3 -20.30 9.21 -2.68
N GLU A 4 -21.37 8.45 -2.45
CA GLU A 4 -21.41 7.41 -1.40
C GLU A 4 -22.18 6.16 -1.86
N LYS A 5 -21.77 5.58 -2.99
CA LYS A 5 -22.04 4.16 -3.27
C LYS A 5 -20.77 3.53 -3.82
N GLY A 6 -19.89 3.10 -2.93
CA GLY A 6 -18.91 2.06 -3.26
C GLY A 6 -19.70 0.80 -3.61
N SER A 7 -19.74 0.46 -4.90
CA SER A 7 -20.40 -0.75 -5.38
C SER A 7 -19.54 -1.96 -4.98
N VAL A 8 -20.15 -3.07 -4.54
CA VAL A 8 -19.46 -4.36 -4.34
C VAL A 8 -18.70 -4.79 -5.60
N THR A 9 -19.20 -4.42 -6.79
CA THR A 9 -18.52 -4.60 -8.08
C THR A 9 -17.13 -3.97 -8.10
N SER A 10 -16.96 -2.81 -7.47
CA SER A 10 -15.67 -2.09 -7.41
C SER A 10 -14.64 -2.81 -6.54
N LEU A 11 -15.05 -3.49 -5.46
CA LEU A 11 -14.12 -4.22 -4.60
C LEU A 11 -13.60 -5.49 -5.28
N CYS A 12 -14.46 -6.25 -5.96
CA CYS A 12 -14.04 -7.41 -6.74
C CYS A 12 -13.05 -7.03 -7.86
N GLU A 13 -13.29 -5.91 -8.54
CA GLU A 13 -12.37 -5.38 -9.55
C GLU A 13 -11.00 -5.02 -8.95
N ILE A 14 -10.97 -4.36 -7.78
CA ILE A 14 -9.72 -4.04 -7.09
C ILE A 14 -8.96 -5.32 -6.71
N LEU A 15 -9.64 -6.34 -6.19
CA LEU A 15 -9.02 -7.61 -5.82
C LEU A 15 -8.51 -8.39 -7.04
N ALA A 16 -9.22 -8.30 -8.17
CA ALA A 16 -8.74 -8.85 -9.44
C ALA A 16 -7.46 -8.15 -9.92
N LEU A 17 -7.40 -6.82 -9.81
CA LEU A 17 -6.18 -6.05 -10.12
C LEU A 17 -5.02 -6.39 -9.18
N PHE A 18 -5.29 -6.57 -7.89
CA PHE A 18 -4.28 -7.05 -6.93
C PHE A 18 -3.65 -8.36 -7.39
N ALA A 19 -4.49 -9.37 -7.72
CA ALA A 19 -4.02 -10.66 -8.17
C ALA A 19 -3.25 -10.55 -9.50
N PHE A 20 -3.77 -9.78 -10.46
CA PHE A 20 -3.11 -9.51 -11.73
C PHE A 20 -1.71 -8.93 -11.54
N TYR A 21 -1.55 -7.86 -10.76
CA TYR A 21 -0.25 -7.22 -10.55
C TYR A 21 0.74 -8.13 -9.84
N ARG A 22 0.28 -8.92 -8.86
CA ARG A 22 1.13 -9.89 -8.17
C ARG A 22 1.62 -10.99 -9.11
N ASP A 23 0.75 -11.50 -9.97
CA ASP A 23 1.09 -12.57 -10.92
C ASP A 23 2.02 -12.05 -12.04
N GLU A 24 1.82 -10.82 -12.50
CA GLU A 24 2.75 -10.15 -13.43
C GLU A 24 4.12 -9.88 -12.77
N ALA A 25 4.14 -9.47 -11.50
CA ALA A 25 5.40 -9.29 -10.77
C ALA A 25 6.21 -10.59 -10.74
N GLU A 26 5.56 -11.73 -10.54
CA GLU A 26 6.20 -13.04 -10.55
C GLU A 26 6.75 -13.42 -11.94
N ARG A 27 6.05 -13.03 -13.03
CA ARG A 27 6.57 -13.22 -14.40
C ARG A 27 7.84 -12.39 -14.61
N CYS A 28 7.84 -11.13 -14.19
CA CYS A 28 9.01 -10.26 -14.26
C CYS A 28 10.18 -10.79 -13.41
N ARG A 29 9.90 -11.35 -12.23
CA ARG A 29 10.91 -11.98 -11.38
C ARG A 29 11.61 -13.12 -12.11
N LYS A 30 10.83 -14.04 -12.70
CA LYS A 30 11.37 -15.18 -13.46
C LYS A 30 12.22 -14.79 -14.66
N SER A 31 12.02 -13.59 -15.22
CA SER A 31 12.82 -13.06 -16.32
C SER A 31 14.00 -12.17 -15.87
N GLY A 32 14.23 -12.01 -14.57
CA GLY A 32 15.27 -11.12 -14.03
C GLY A 32 14.95 -9.62 -14.16
N ALA A 33 13.72 -9.25 -14.48
CA ALA A 33 13.28 -7.86 -14.62
C ALA A 33 12.91 -7.25 -13.25
N TYR A 34 13.91 -7.10 -12.37
CA TYR A 34 13.68 -6.79 -10.95
C TYR A 34 12.98 -5.45 -10.71
N LEU A 35 13.39 -4.37 -11.40
CA LEU A 35 12.71 -3.07 -11.26
C LEU A 35 11.22 -3.16 -11.67
N ALA A 36 10.92 -3.81 -12.79
CA ALA A 36 9.54 -3.99 -13.24
C ALA A 36 8.74 -4.82 -12.23
N SER A 37 9.33 -5.89 -11.69
CA SER A 37 8.71 -6.71 -10.64
C SER A 37 8.41 -5.90 -9.38
N CYS A 38 9.36 -5.09 -8.88
CA CYS A 38 9.13 -4.20 -7.73
C CYS A 38 8.02 -3.17 -7.98
N VAL A 39 7.96 -2.59 -9.18
CA VAL A 39 6.89 -1.66 -9.57
C VAL A 39 5.53 -2.34 -9.52
N LEU A 40 5.42 -3.56 -10.07
CA LEU A 40 4.19 -4.34 -10.07
C LEU A 40 3.77 -4.75 -8.64
N LEU A 41 4.71 -5.11 -7.77
CA LEU A 41 4.40 -5.36 -6.35
C LEU A 41 3.92 -4.12 -5.63
N ALA A 42 4.48 -2.94 -5.92
CA ALA A 42 3.98 -1.69 -5.37
C ALA A 42 2.55 -1.37 -5.88
N SER A 43 2.23 -1.72 -7.13
CA SER A 43 0.86 -1.64 -7.66
C SER A 43 -0.09 -2.64 -6.99
N ALA A 44 0.38 -3.85 -6.68
CA ALA A 44 -0.40 -4.80 -5.87
C ALA A 44 -0.65 -4.25 -4.47
N LEU A 45 0.37 -3.69 -3.80
CA LEU A 45 0.20 -3.03 -2.49
C LEU A 45 -0.83 -1.89 -2.56
N GLU A 46 -0.78 -1.07 -3.62
CA GLU A 46 -1.75 0.00 -3.87
C GLU A 46 -3.18 -0.55 -3.98
N ALA A 47 -3.40 -1.63 -4.74
CA ALA A 47 -4.69 -2.28 -4.87
C ALA A 47 -5.19 -2.86 -3.54
N ALA A 48 -4.31 -3.49 -2.74
CA ALA A 48 -4.67 -4.01 -1.41
C ALA A 48 -5.14 -2.87 -0.48
N LEU A 49 -4.44 -1.73 -0.48
CA LEU A 49 -4.81 -0.57 0.31
C LEU A 49 -6.10 0.11 -0.20
N LEU A 50 -6.34 0.13 -1.51
CA LEU A 50 -7.62 0.57 -2.08
C LEU A 50 -8.78 -0.30 -1.58
N ALA A 51 -8.60 -1.63 -1.57
CA ALA A 51 -9.60 -2.56 -1.04
C ALA A 51 -9.90 -2.28 0.43
N MET A 52 -8.86 -2.07 1.25
CA MET A 52 -9.03 -1.65 2.65
C MET A 52 -9.79 -0.33 2.77
N ALA A 53 -9.48 0.66 1.94
CA ALA A 53 -10.21 1.92 1.94
C ALA A 53 -11.69 1.77 1.57
N GLU A 54 -12.07 0.80 0.72
CA GLU A 54 -13.48 0.49 0.46
C GLU A 54 -14.13 -0.21 1.67
N CYS A 55 -13.47 -1.21 2.26
CA CYS A 55 -13.97 -1.93 3.43
C CYS A 55 -14.18 -1.01 4.65
N PHE A 56 -13.31 -0.01 4.82
CA PHE A 56 -13.32 0.93 5.94
C PHE A 56 -13.68 2.36 5.52
N ALA A 57 -14.54 2.52 4.51
CA ALA A 57 -14.88 3.82 3.92
C ALA A 57 -15.31 4.89 4.96
N GLY A 58 -16.03 4.49 6.02
CA GLY A 58 -16.44 5.39 7.10
C GLY A 58 -15.26 5.95 7.91
N GLU A 59 -14.28 5.10 8.25
CA GLU A 59 -13.06 5.51 8.95
C GLU A 59 -12.21 6.44 8.07
N VAL A 60 -12.09 6.11 6.78
CA VAL A 60 -11.38 6.93 5.79
C VAL A 60 -12.04 8.30 5.61
N ALA A 61 -13.37 8.35 5.52
CA ALA A 61 -14.12 9.59 5.43
C ALA A 61 -13.93 10.45 6.69
N HIS A 62 -13.93 9.82 7.87
CA HIS A 62 -13.68 10.51 9.14
C HIS A 62 -12.27 11.08 9.22
N LEU A 63 -11.25 10.28 8.86
CA LEU A 63 -9.87 10.73 8.79
C LEU A 63 -9.73 11.93 7.84
N ARG A 64 -10.28 11.86 6.63
CA ARG A 64 -10.23 12.95 5.64
C ARG A 64 -10.78 14.27 6.19
N ARG A 65 -11.89 14.22 6.94
CA ARG A 65 -12.50 15.43 7.50
C ARG A 65 -11.63 16.08 8.58
N ARG A 66 -10.84 15.29 9.31
CA ARG A 66 -10.02 15.75 10.44
C ARG A 66 -8.56 16.01 10.07
N SER A 67 -8.07 15.38 9.00
CA SER A 67 -6.67 15.47 8.61
C SER A 67 -6.35 16.81 7.95
N GLN A 68 -5.21 17.38 8.33
CA GLN A 68 -4.64 18.56 7.66
C GLN A 68 -3.64 18.18 6.56
N ALA A 69 -3.36 16.89 6.37
CA ALA A 69 -2.43 16.39 5.37
C ALA A 69 -2.83 16.85 3.97
N LYS A 70 -1.89 17.48 3.25
CA LYS A 70 -2.15 18.04 1.92
C LYS A 70 -2.48 16.94 0.91
N GLU A 71 -1.87 15.78 1.11
CA GLU A 71 -1.99 14.57 0.31
C GLU A 71 -3.45 14.09 0.24
N LEU A 72 -4.19 14.19 1.36
CA LEU A 72 -5.57 13.71 1.46
C LEU A 72 -6.62 14.71 0.97
N ARG A 73 -6.20 15.89 0.49
CA ARG A 73 -7.12 16.89 -0.07
C ARG A 73 -7.64 16.50 -1.45
N ARG A 74 -6.92 15.64 -2.18
CA ARG A 74 -7.34 15.16 -3.49
C ARG A 74 -8.60 14.30 -3.39
N PRO A 75 -9.48 14.33 -4.41
CA PRO A 75 -10.59 13.38 -4.52
C PRO A 75 -10.10 11.94 -4.38
N ARG A 76 -10.87 11.09 -3.70
CA ARG A 76 -10.51 9.70 -3.40
C ARG A 76 -10.18 8.88 -4.66
N LYS A 77 -10.89 9.13 -5.76
CA LYS A 77 -10.66 8.48 -7.07
C LYS A 77 -9.31 8.82 -7.71
N GLU A 78 -8.59 9.81 -7.19
CA GLU A 78 -7.28 10.26 -7.67
C GLU A 78 -6.14 9.83 -6.74
N TRP A 79 -6.44 9.03 -5.72
CA TRP A 79 -5.44 8.55 -4.78
C TRP A 79 -4.61 7.43 -5.41
N GLY A 80 -3.29 7.58 -5.36
CA GLY A 80 -2.35 6.49 -5.61
C GLY A 80 -1.68 6.05 -4.31
N LEU A 81 -0.62 5.24 -4.42
CA LEU A 81 0.07 4.62 -3.28
C LEU A 81 0.42 5.63 -2.18
N SER A 82 0.97 6.80 -2.51
CA SER A 82 1.37 7.78 -1.49
C SER A 82 0.21 8.22 -0.58
N GLN A 83 -0.96 8.50 -1.15
CA GLN A 83 -2.13 8.87 -0.34
C GLN A 83 -2.61 7.70 0.51
N LEU A 84 -2.59 6.50 -0.06
CA LEU A 84 -3.04 5.28 0.61
C LEU A 84 -2.11 4.87 1.77
N LEU A 85 -0.81 5.09 1.65
CA LEU A 85 0.14 4.88 2.75
C LEU A 85 -0.10 5.86 3.89
N VAL A 86 -0.40 7.13 3.60
CA VAL A 86 -0.79 8.11 4.63
C VAL A 86 -2.05 7.65 5.37
N VAL A 87 -3.06 7.15 4.65
CA VAL A 87 -4.28 6.60 5.26
C VAL A 87 -3.97 5.38 6.12
N ALA A 88 -3.22 4.42 5.58
CA ALA A 88 -2.87 3.17 6.26
C ALA A 88 -2.12 3.44 7.56
N LYS A 89 -1.20 4.39 7.55
CA LYS A 89 -0.46 4.82 8.74
C LYS A 89 -1.36 5.53 9.74
N SER A 90 -2.18 6.47 9.27
CA SER A 90 -3.06 7.27 10.14
C SER A 90 -4.18 6.46 10.81
N LEU A 91 -4.60 5.36 10.18
CA LEU A 91 -5.60 4.43 10.71
C LEU A 91 -4.98 3.17 11.31
N GLU A 92 -3.65 3.12 11.43
CA GLU A 92 -2.89 2.01 12.01
C GLU A 92 -3.24 0.66 11.35
N TRP A 93 -3.47 0.67 10.03
CA TRP A 93 -3.65 -0.56 9.24
C TRP A 93 -2.34 -1.33 9.11
N LEU A 94 -1.23 -0.61 9.12
CA LEU A 94 0.11 -1.15 9.07
C LEU A 94 0.88 -0.66 10.31
N PRO A 95 1.40 -1.56 11.15
CA PRO A 95 2.25 -1.19 12.27
C PRO A 95 3.48 -0.42 11.78
N SER A 96 3.76 0.73 12.40
CA SER A 96 4.88 1.62 12.07
C SER A 96 5.51 2.09 13.38
N SER A 97 6.84 2.11 13.44
CA SER A 97 7.59 2.62 14.60
C SER A 97 7.98 4.08 14.41
N HIS A 98 8.05 4.56 13.16
CA HIS A 98 8.60 5.86 12.81
C HIS A 98 7.55 6.76 12.17
N LYS A 99 7.72 8.08 12.28
CA LYS A 99 6.84 9.04 11.58
C LYS A 99 7.27 9.29 10.15
N ASP A 100 8.58 9.30 9.89
CA ASP A 100 9.17 9.59 8.59
C ASP A 100 10.20 8.52 8.19
N VAL A 101 10.47 8.40 6.89
CA VAL A 101 11.42 7.42 6.33
C VAL A 101 12.85 7.76 6.67
N ASP A 102 13.15 9.05 6.77
CA ASP A 102 14.49 9.55 7.08
C ASP A 102 14.93 9.21 8.51
N ASP A 103 13.95 8.89 9.38
CA ASP A 103 14.16 8.48 10.77
C ASP A 103 14.20 6.96 10.95
N LEU A 104 14.15 6.17 9.87
CA LEU A 104 14.00 4.71 9.94
C LEU A 104 15.25 4.05 10.54
N ASP A 105 15.12 3.48 11.74
CA ASP A 105 16.08 2.51 12.27
C ASP A 105 15.67 1.09 11.85
N PRO A 106 16.51 0.36 11.09
CA PRO A 106 16.20 -1.01 10.68
C PRO A 106 15.97 -1.98 11.83
N HIS A 107 16.48 -1.70 13.04
CA HIS A 107 16.38 -2.59 14.20
C HIS A 107 14.99 -2.64 14.84
N ASP A 108 14.18 -1.59 14.72
CA ASP A 108 12.83 -1.52 15.27
C ASP A 108 11.76 -1.17 14.21
N ALA A 109 12.16 -0.99 12.95
CA ALA A 109 11.27 -0.77 11.82
C ALA A 109 10.22 -1.88 11.68
N LYS A 110 8.98 -1.46 11.46
CA LYS A 110 7.84 -2.35 11.20
C LYS A 110 7.41 -2.27 9.74
N VAL A 111 6.48 -3.12 9.33
CA VAL A 111 6.03 -3.19 7.93
C VAL A 111 5.54 -1.85 7.38
N GLY A 112 4.88 -1.03 8.21
CA GLY A 112 4.42 0.31 7.86
C GLY A 112 5.54 1.32 7.62
N ASP A 113 6.77 1.03 8.07
CA ASP A 113 7.96 1.81 7.72
C ASP A 113 8.56 1.31 6.39
N TYR A 114 8.59 -0.01 6.18
CA TYR A 114 9.15 -0.62 4.96
C TYR A 114 8.30 -0.44 3.69
N VAL A 115 6.99 -0.18 3.80
CA VAL A 115 6.14 0.16 2.63
C VAL A 115 6.60 1.44 1.93
N GLU A 116 7.27 2.35 2.64
CA GLU A 116 7.86 3.53 2.03
C GLU A 116 9.09 3.20 1.17
N VAL A 117 9.88 2.20 1.56
CA VAL A 117 10.97 1.66 0.74
C VAL A 117 10.42 1.11 -0.58
N VAL A 118 9.31 0.38 -0.53
CA VAL A 118 8.60 -0.11 -1.73
C VAL A 118 8.14 1.05 -2.61
N ARG A 119 7.59 2.13 -2.02
CA ARG A 119 7.21 3.35 -2.77
C ARG A 119 8.43 4.00 -3.43
N VAL A 120 9.55 4.12 -2.72
CA VAL A 120 10.79 4.71 -3.23
C VAL A 120 11.32 3.90 -4.41
N ILE A 121 11.42 2.57 -4.27
CA ILE A 121 11.87 1.67 -5.35
C ILE A 121 10.95 1.81 -6.57
N ARG A 122 9.62 1.81 -6.37
CA ARG A 122 8.66 1.99 -7.47
C ARG A 122 8.89 3.31 -8.22
N ASN A 123 9.20 4.38 -7.49
CA ASN A 123 9.43 5.69 -8.10
C ASN A 123 10.70 5.75 -8.95
N LEU A 124 11.62 4.79 -8.81
CA LEU A 124 12.79 4.67 -9.69
C LEU A 124 12.41 4.33 -11.14
N ILE A 125 11.16 3.92 -11.42
CA ILE A 125 10.68 3.84 -12.82
C ILE A 125 10.76 5.19 -13.54
N HIS A 126 10.78 6.30 -12.81
CA HIS A 126 10.93 7.64 -13.37
C HIS A 126 12.43 7.96 -13.56
N PRO A 127 12.92 8.17 -14.80
CA PRO A 127 14.36 8.35 -15.04
C PRO A 127 14.98 9.52 -14.28
N GLY A 128 14.25 10.64 -14.15
CA GLY A 128 14.73 11.80 -13.40
C GLY A 128 14.82 11.58 -11.88
N ILE A 129 14.08 10.61 -11.33
CA ILE A 129 14.25 10.17 -9.93
C ILE A 129 15.41 9.19 -9.85
N TYR A 130 15.47 8.22 -10.75
CA TYR A 130 16.57 7.25 -10.81
C TYR A 130 17.93 7.93 -10.84
N LEU A 131 18.14 8.89 -11.75
CA LEU A 131 19.41 9.60 -11.91
C LEU A 131 19.81 10.42 -10.68
N ARG A 132 18.86 10.87 -9.88
CA ARG A 132 19.11 11.73 -8.71
C ARG A 132 19.33 10.93 -7.43
N GLU A 133 18.50 9.91 -7.21
CA GLU A 133 18.46 9.15 -5.95
C GLU A 133 19.25 7.85 -6.01
N TYR A 134 19.49 7.30 -7.22
CA TYR A 134 20.09 5.98 -7.41
C TYR A 134 21.09 5.93 -8.59
N PRO A 135 22.04 6.89 -8.70
CA PRO A 135 22.93 7.00 -9.86
C PRO A 135 23.91 5.83 -9.94
N GLY A 136 23.93 5.14 -11.08
CA GLY A 136 24.92 4.07 -11.37
C GLY A 136 24.67 2.74 -10.65
N GLU A 137 23.67 2.67 -9.78
CA GLU A 137 23.28 1.47 -9.07
C GLU A 137 22.21 0.69 -9.84
N ALA A 138 22.12 -0.62 -9.63
CA ALA A 138 21.13 -1.49 -10.26
C ALA A 138 20.11 -2.00 -9.23
N ILE A 139 18.84 -2.12 -9.64
CA ILE A 139 17.85 -2.84 -8.84
C ILE A 139 18.11 -4.34 -8.96
N THR A 140 18.35 -4.96 -7.80
CA THR A 140 18.74 -6.36 -7.66
C THR A 140 17.62 -7.22 -7.10
N GLU A 141 17.82 -8.54 -7.12
CA GLU A 141 16.92 -9.52 -6.50
C GLU A 141 16.67 -9.23 -5.00
N LYS A 142 17.66 -8.74 -4.26
CA LYS A 142 17.50 -8.35 -2.85
C LYS A 142 16.42 -7.27 -2.64
N HIS A 143 16.35 -6.29 -3.54
CA HIS A 143 15.32 -5.25 -3.47
C HIS A 143 13.92 -5.83 -3.73
N LEU A 144 13.88 -6.82 -4.62
CA LEU A 144 12.66 -7.53 -4.95
C LEU A 144 12.18 -8.42 -3.79
N GLU A 145 13.08 -9.17 -3.16
CA GLU A 145 12.79 -9.98 -1.97
C GLU A 145 12.19 -9.13 -0.83
N ILE A 146 12.78 -7.95 -0.58
CA ILE A 146 12.23 -6.98 0.38
C ILE A 146 10.80 -6.59 -0.02
N SER A 147 10.57 -6.27 -1.29
CA SER A 147 9.26 -5.84 -1.79
C SER A 147 8.19 -6.93 -1.65
N TYR A 148 8.53 -8.20 -1.91
CA TYR A 148 7.64 -9.34 -1.68
C TYR A 148 7.29 -9.49 -0.21
N LYS A 149 8.30 -9.51 0.65
CA LYS A 149 8.13 -9.69 2.09
C LYS A 149 7.26 -8.57 2.70
N VAL A 150 7.45 -7.34 2.24
CA VAL A 150 6.62 -6.20 2.65
C VAL A 150 5.17 -6.38 2.22
N LEU A 151 4.92 -6.79 0.97
CA LEU A 151 3.57 -7.04 0.47
C LEU A 151 2.87 -8.15 1.28
N GLU A 152 3.55 -9.27 1.51
CA GLU A 152 3.03 -10.41 2.28
C GLU A 152 2.62 -9.99 3.70
N ILE A 153 3.53 -9.36 4.45
CA ILE A 153 3.26 -8.93 5.82
C ILE A 153 2.17 -7.85 5.84
N ALA A 154 2.12 -6.95 4.85
CA ALA A 154 1.06 -5.95 4.75
C ALA A 154 -0.31 -6.60 4.54
N CYS A 155 -0.40 -7.61 3.65
CA CYS A 155 -1.63 -8.37 3.43
C CYS A 155 -2.06 -9.14 4.68
N GLU A 156 -1.12 -9.71 5.44
CA GLU A 156 -1.42 -10.37 6.72
C GLU A 156 -2.00 -9.38 7.74
N CYS A 157 -1.38 -8.21 7.91
CA CYS A 157 -1.89 -7.16 8.81
C CYS A 157 -3.32 -6.72 8.44
N GLN A 158 -3.56 -6.54 7.14
CA GLN A 158 -4.88 -6.16 6.62
C GLN A 158 -5.92 -7.25 6.85
N SER A 159 -5.55 -8.52 6.63
CA SER A 159 -6.42 -9.68 6.85
C SER A 159 -6.82 -9.80 8.32
N GLN A 160 -5.85 -9.70 9.24
CA GLN A 160 -6.11 -9.71 10.69
C GLN A 160 -7.05 -8.57 11.11
N ARG A 161 -6.92 -7.38 10.53
CA ARG A 161 -7.83 -6.25 10.80
C ARG A 161 -9.24 -6.56 10.32
N LEU A 162 -9.39 -7.09 9.10
CA LEU A 162 -10.69 -7.46 8.54
C LEU A 162 -11.38 -8.52 9.41
N GLU A 163 -10.65 -9.55 9.84
CA GLU A 163 -11.16 -10.60 10.74
C GLU A 163 -11.70 -10.01 12.05
N ARG A 164 -10.90 -9.17 12.74
CA ARG A 164 -11.33 -8.51 13.98
C ARG A 164 -12.58 -7.64 13.79
N ALA A 165 -12.68 -6.95 12.66
CA ALA A 165 -13.84 -6.13 12.33
C ALA A 165 -15.10 -6.98 12.11
N LEU A 166 -14.96 -8.14 11.45
CA LEU A 166 -16.06 -9.10 11.25
C LEU A 166 -16.53 -9.71 12.57
N GLU A 167 -15.60 -10.09 13.46
CA GLU A 167 -15.92 -10.63 14.78
C GLU A 167 -16.67 -9.62 15.65
N SER A 168 -16.21 -8.36 15.67
CA SER A 168 -16.85 -7.28 16.43
C SER A 168 -18.27 -6.98 15.94
N ARG A 169 -18.50 -7.08 14.62
CA ARG A 169 -19.85 -6.97 14.03
C ARG A 169 -20.75 -8.15 14.42
N ARG A 170 -20.21 -9.38 14.47
CA ARG A 170 -20.97 -10.56 14.89
C ARG A 170 -21.41 -10.45 16.35
N ASN A 171 -20.52 -10.00 17.23
CA ASN A 171 -20.78 -9.90 18.67
C ASN A 171 -21.69 -8.72 19.06
N SER A 172 -21.84 -7.71 18.19
CA SER A 172 -22.76 -6.57 18.41
C SER A 172 -24.19 -6.83 17.92
N MET A 173 -24.42 -7.95 17.24
CA MET A 173 -25.74 -8.40 16.78
C MET A 173 -26.36 -9.50 17.65
N THR A 174 -25.59 -10.04 18.60
CA THR A 174 -26.03 -10.99 19.65
C THR A 174 -26.25 -10.27 20.96
#